data_AF-A0A969UM62-F1
#
_entry.id   AF-A0A969UM62-F1
#
_cell.length_a   1.000
_cell.length_b   1.000
_cell.length_c   1.000
_cell.angle_alpha   90.00
_cell.angle_beta   90.00
_cell.angle_gamma   90.00
#
_symmetry.space_group_name_H-M   'P 1'
#
loop_
_entity.id
_entity.type
_entity.pdbx_description
1 polymer ?
#
loop_
_entity_poly.entity_id
_entity_poly.type
_entity_poly.pdbx_seq_one_letter_code
_entity_poly.pdbx_strand_id
1 'polypeptide(L)'
;MVTIRASEQGLIQIDRARRRKGWLKQSEVWCRMAQTSRATLKRFWRSDAIEQGTFIAICQAVGLADWEAIAASDDVPHTLHLDLNAMPDVPMFIGRTAELAQLTEWSRKCRLIVLWGMGGIG
;
A
#
# COMPACT_ATOMS: atom_id res chain seq x y z
N MET A 1 -0.65 16.23 9.11
CA MET A 1 0.56 15.38 9.20
C MET A 1 0.30 14.14 8.36
N VAL A 2 1.20 13.81 7.44
CA VAL A 2 1.12 12.59 6.62
C VAL A 2 1.74 11.45 7.44
N THR A 3 1.05 10.31 7.51
CA THR A 3 1.54 9.11 8.19
C THR A 3 1.78 8.00 7.18
N ILE A 4 2.86 7.25 7.37
CA ILE A 4 3.25 6.13 6.51
C ILE A 4 3.70 4.94 7.36
N ARG A 5 3.62 3.74 6.79
CA ARG A 5 4.08 2.49 7.41
C ARG A 5 5.12 1.81 6.52
N ALA A 6 5.93 0.93 7.09
CA ALA A 6 6.96 0.20 6.35
C ALA A 6 6.37 -1.04 5.68
N SER A 7 6.80 -1.34 4.45
CA SER A 7 6.49 -2.62 3.81
C SER A 7 7.25 -3.76 4.48
N GLU A 8 6.78 -5.00 4.31
CA GLU A 8 7.51 -6.18 4.82
C GLU A 8 8.92 -6.28 4.24
N GLN A 9 9.07 -6.00 2.94
CA GLN A 9 10.37 -5.96 2.26
C GLN A 9 11.25 -4.82 2.81
N GLY A 10 10.67 -3.64 3.04
CA GLY A 10 11.36 -2.50 3.65
C GLY A 10 11.89 -2.82 5.04
N LEU A 11 11.11 -3.52 5.87
CA LEU A 11 11.56 -3.98 7.20
C LEU A 11 12.75 -4.95 7.10
N ILE A 12 12.77 -5.85 6.12
CA ILE A 12 13.91 -6.75 5.88
C ILE A 12 15.16 -5.95 5.50
N GLN A 13 15.02 -4.95 4.62
CA GLN A 13 16.13 -4.10 4.20
C GLN A 13 16.73 -3.32 5.37
N ILE A 14 15.88 -2.67 6.18
CA ILE A 14 16.32 -1.97 7.39
C ILE A 14 16.95 -2.92 8.40
N ASP A 15 16.41 -4.13 8.57
CA ASP A 15 16.97 -5.12 9.48
C ASP A 15 18.39 -5.52 9.08
N ARG A 16 18.67 -5.65 7.78
CA ARG A 16 20.03 -5.85 7.27
C ARG A 16 20.92 -4.63 7.53
N ALA A 17 20.42 -3.43 7.24
CA ALA A 17 21.19 -2.19 7.40
C ALA A 17 21.61 -1.94 8.86
N ARG A 18 20.69 -2.08 9.82
CA ARG A 18 21.01 -1.92 11.25
C ARG A 18 22.01 -2.97 11.73
N ARG A 19 21.93 -4.21 11.22
CA ARG A 19 22.81 -5.31 11.63
C ARG A 19 24.25 -5.05 11.19
N ARG A 20 24.45 -4.45 10.01
CA ARG A 20 25.78 -4.00 9.57
C ARG A 20 26.39 -2.94 10.50
N LYS A 21 25.55 -2.15 11.16
CA LYS A 21 25.96 -1.18 12.19
C LYS A 21 26.09 -1.78 13.60
N GLY A 22 25.78 -3.07 13.77
CA GLY A 22 25.79 -3.75 15.09
C GLY A 22 24.66 -3.30 16.02
N TRP A 23 23.61 -2.66 15.51
CA TRP A 23 22.54 -2.10 16.35
C TRP A 23 21.41 -3.09 16.58
N LEU A 24 20.88 -3.13 17.81
CA LEU A 24 19.64 -3.83 18.15
C LEU A 24 18.40 -3.09 17.61
N LYS A 25 17.27 -3.80 17.46
CA LYS A 25 16.00 -3.23 16.94
C LYS A 25 15.49 -2.02 17.72
N GLN A 26 15.86 -1.91 18.99
CA GLN A 26 15.42 -0.86 19.91
C GLN A 26 16.62 -0.19 20.60
N SER A 27 17.77 -0.12 19.92
CA SER A 27 18.97 0.48 20.50
C SER A 27 18.75 1.97 20.78
N GLU A 28 19.34 2.44 21.87
CA GLU A 28 19.25 3.85 22.24
C GLU A 28 20.00 4.74 21.25
N VAL A 29 21.10 4.24 20.67
CA VAL A 29 21.85 4.93 19.61
C VAL A 29 20.94 5.21 18.41
N TRP A 30 20.12 4.25 17.99
CA TRP A 30 19.21 4.46 16.86
C TRP A 30 18.10 5.45 17.20
N CYS A 31 17.56 5.40 18.43
CA CYS A 31 16.59 6.39 18.92
C CYS A 31 17.17 7.81 18.86
N ARG A 32 18.40 8.00 19.35
CA ARG A 32 19.07 9.30 19.35
C ARG A 32 19.34 9.81 17.93
N MET A 33 19.82 8.94 17.04
CA MET A 33 20.12 9.33 15.65
C MET A 33 18.87 9.67 14.83
N ALA A 34 17.78 8.93 15.04
CA ALA A 34 16.50 9.20 14.38
C ALA A 34 15.63 10.23 15.13
N GLN A 35 16.14 10.82 16.21
CA GLN A 35 15.44 11.77 17.10
C GLN A 35 14.05 11.28 17.51
N THR A 36 13.95 9.99 17.86
CA THR A 36 12.69 9.33 18.15
C THR A 36 12.75 8.47 19.41
N SER A 37 11.62 7.91 19.81
CA SER A 37 11.50 7.10 21.02
C SER A 37 11.59 5.59 20.73
N ARG A 38 11.91 4.79 21.75
CA ARG A 38 11.82 3.31 21.66
C ARG A 38 10.40 2.84 21.34
N ALA A 39 9.38 3.58 21.78
CA ALA A 39 7.99 3.27 21.47
C ALA A 39 7.70 3.46 19.97
N THR A 40 8.24 4.52 19.37
CA THR A 40 8.10 4.78 17.94
C THR A 40 8.84 3.75 17.09
N LEU A 41 10.06 3.34 17.48
CA LEU A 41 10.74 2.22 16.82
C LEU A 41 9.95 0.90 16.95
N LYS A 42 9.31 0.63 18.09
CA LYS A 42 8.43 -0.54 18.23
C LYS A 42 7.26 -0.49 17.24
N ARG A 43 6.61 0.67 17.08
CA ARG A 43 5.53 0.88 16.10
C ARG A 43 6.03 0.68 14.68
N PHE A 44 7.18 1.26 14.34
CA PHE A 44 7.85 1.08 13.06
C PHE A 44 8.03 -0.41 12.71
N TRP A 45 8.57 -1.20 13.65
CA TRP A 45 8.78 -2.64 13.46
C TRP A 45 7.51 -3.48 13.35
N ARG A 46 6.37 -2.96 13.83
CA ARG A 46 5.06 -3.59 13.70
C ARG A 46 4.36 -3.22 12.38
N SER A 47 4.98 -2.40 11.54
CA SER A 47 4.33 -1.78 10.37
C SER A 47 3.11 -0.92 10.77
N ASP A 48 3.13 -0.35 11.97
CA ASP A 48 2.14 0.65 12.36
C ASP A 48 2.44 1.97 11.63
N ALA A 49 1.40 2.72 11.27
CA ALA A 49 1.57 4.04 10.67
C ALA A 49 2.22 5.02 11.66
N ILE A 50 3.28 5.69 11.23
CA ILE A 50 3.99 6.72 11.98
C ILE A 50 4.11 7.98 11.12
N GLU A 51 4.41 9.12 11.74
CA GLU A 51 4.62 10.37 11.02
C GLU A 51 5.74 10.25 9.98
N GLN A 52 5.52 10.76 8.77
CA GLN A 52 6.45 10.68 7.64
C GLN A 52 7.85 11.22 7.99
N GLY A 53 7.95 12.38 8.66
CA GLY A 53 9.25 12.93 9.05
C GLY A 53 10.04 11.98 9.95
N THR A 54 9.36 11.35 10.91
CA THR A 54 9.98 10.35 11.80
C THR A 54 10.37 9.09 11.02
N PHE A 55 9.55 8.64 10.08
CA PHE A 55 9.85 7.49 9.22
C PHE A 55 11.12 7.71 8.40
N ILE A 56 11.24 8.88 7.77
CA ILE A 56 12.42 9.27 6.98
C ILE A 56 13.66 9.28 7.87
N ALA A 57 13.57 9.89 9.07
CA ALA A 57 14.69 9.93 10.02
C ALA A 57 15.14 8.53 10.47
N ILE A 58 14.20 7.60 10.68
CA ILE A 58 14.51 6.20 11.02
C ILE A 58 15.31 5.52 9.90
N CYS A 59 14.91 5.71 8.63
CA CYS A 59 15.57 5.14 7.46
C CYS A 59 16.97 5.74 7.25
N GLN A 60 17.09 7.06 7.34
CA GLN A 60 18.35 7.78 7.16
C GLN A 60 19.37 7.42 8.25
N ALA A 61 18.95 7.22 9.50
CA ALA A 61 19.84 6.83 10.60
C ALA A 61 20.59 5.51 10.32
N VAL A 62 19.97 4.57 9.59
CA VAL A 62 20.61 3.31 9.18
C VAL A 62 21.37 3.41 7.85
N GLY A 63 21.36 4.58 7.21
CA GLY A 63 22.06 4.85 5.94
C GLY A 63 21.24 4.54 4.70
N LEU A 64 19.91 4.47 4.81
CA LEU A 64 19.02 4.29 3.66
C LEU A 64 18.34 5.63 3.34
N ALA A 65 18.76 6.27 2.25
CA ALA A 65 18.24 7.56 1.81
C ALA A 65 16.91 7.43 1.04
N ASP A 66 16.76 6.32 0.32
CA ASP A 66 15.55 5.99 -0.43
C ASP A 66 14.50 5.35 0.49
N TRP A 67 13.80 6.21 1.24
CA TRP A 67 12.77 5.78 2.18
C TRP A 67 11.48 5.33 1.47
N GLU A 68 11.24 5.76 0.23
CA GLU A 68 10.07 5.40 -0.56
C GLU A 68 10.07 3.92 -0.90
N ALA A 69 11.25 3.36 -1.24
CA ALA A 69 11.43 1.92 -1.43
C ALA A 69 11.18 1.06 -0.16
N ILE A 70 11.18 1.69 1.02
CA ILE A 70 10.96 1.05 2.32
C ILE A 70 9.50 1.19 2.76
N ALA A 71 8.87 2.31 2.39
CA ALA A 71 7.47 2.55 2.67
C ALA A 71 6.61 1.45 2.05
N ALA A 72 5.51 1.11 2.71
CA ALA A 72 4.44 0.43 2.03
C ALA A 72 3.86 1.42 1.04
N SER A 73 3.85 1.08 -0.25
CA SER A 73 2.88 1.69 -1.15
C SER A 73 1.51 1.39 -0.55
N ASP A 74 0.72 2.42 -0.29
CA ASP A 74 -0.73 2.27 -0.09
C ASP A 74 -1.43 1.85 -1.40
N ASP A 75 -0.73 1.11 -2.27
CA ASP A 75 -1.34 0.08 -3.11
C ASP A 75 -1.92 -0.95 -2.15
N VAL A 76 -3.06 -0.57 -1.60
CA VAL A 76 -3.99 -1.47 -0.94
C VAL A 76 -4.07 -2.70 -1.85
N PRO A 77 -3.83 -3.93 -1.36
CA PRO A 77 -4.18 -5.12 -2.11
C PRO A 77 -5.72 -5.29 -2.09
N HIS A 78 -6.46 -4.25 -2.46
CA HIS A 78 -7.92 -4.23 -2.60
C HIS A 78 -8.38 -4.07 -4.05
N THR A 79 -7.44 -3.90 -4.97
CA THR A 79 -7.66 -4.29 -6.35
C THR A 79 -6.77 -5.47 -6.62
N LEU A 80 -7.38 -6.66 -6.64
CA LEU A 80 -7.02 -7.61 -7.69
C LEU A 80 -6.91 -6.76 -8.96
N HIS A 81 -5.70 -6.53 -9.46
CA HIS A 81 -5.53 -6.03 -10.81
C HIS A 81 -5.94 -7.19 -11.73
N LEU A 82 -7.24 -7.47 -11.74
CA LEU A 82 -7.86 -8.40 -12.65
C LEU A 82 -7.71 -7.71 -14.00
N ASP A 83 -6.80 -8.23 -14.82
CA ASP A 83 -6.76 -7.83 -16.21
C ASP A 83 -8.04 -8.36 -16.85
N LEU A 84 -9.06 -7.51 -16.93
CA LEU A 84 -10.35 -7.85 -17.52
C LEU A 84 -10.20 -8.21 -19.01
N ASN A 85 -9.11 -7.79 -19.66
CA ASN A 85 -8.81 -8.20 -21.04
C ASN A 85 -8.36 -9.66 -21.14
N ALA A 86 -7.93 -10.26 -20.03
CA ALA A 86 -7.56 -11.68 -19.97
C ALA A 86 -8.77 -12.60 -19.69
N MET A 87 -9.96 -12.04 -19.45
CA MET A 87 -11.17 -12.84 -19.31
C MET A 87 -11.62 -13.39 -20.67
N PRO A 88 -12.06 -14.66 -20.74
CA PRO A 88 -12.54 -15.22 -21.99
C PRO A 88 -13.81 -14.49 -22.44
N ASP A 89 -13.91 -14.22 -23.75
CA ASP A 89 -15.14 -13.73 -24.34
C ASP A 89 -16.29 -14.68 -24.04
N VAL A 90 -17.43 -14.13 -23.62
CA VAL A 90 -18.65 -14.92 -23.41
C VAL A 90 -19.23 -15.22 -24.79
N PRO A 91 -19.24 -16.50 -25.24
CA PRO A 91 -19.59 -16.83 -26.63
C PRO A 91 -21.07 -16.59 -26.96
N MET A 92 -21.91 -16.39 -25.95
CA MET A 92 -23.35 -16.17 -26.12
C MET A 92 -23.88 -15.26 -25.01
N PHE A 93 -23.92 -13.96 -25.28
CA PHE A 93 -24.56 -12.96 -24.43
C PHE A 93 -25.89 -12.53 -25.07
N ILE A 94 -27.02 -12.83 -24.42
CA ILE A 94 -28.36 -12.60 -24.97
C ILE A 94 -29.09 -11.52 -24.16
N GLY A 95 -29.64 -10.53 -24.87
CA GLY A 95 -30.45 -9.46 -24.28
C GLY A 95 -29.63 -8.32 -23.69
N ARG A 96 -30.28 -7.52 -22.83
CA ARG A 96 -29.69 -6.38 -22.10
C ARG A 96 -29.06 -5.27 -22.95
N THR A 97 -29.50 -5.14 -24.20
CA THR A 97 -28.94 -4.17 -25.14
C THR A 97 -29.17 -2.73 -24.69
N ALA A 98 -30.31 -2.45 -24.04
CA ALA A 98 -30.62 -1.13 -23.51
C ALA A 98 -29.72 -0.78 -22.31
N GLU A 99 -29.57 -1.71 -21.36
CA GLU A 99 -28.74 -1.56 -20.18
C GLU A 99 -27.26 -1.43 -20.55
N LEU A 100 -26.79 -2.23 -21.53
CA LEU A 100 -25.43 -2.11 -22.05
C LEU A 100 -25.18 -0.75 -22.72
N ALA A 101 -26.13 -0.25 -23.51
CA ALA A 101 -26.01 1.06 -24.14
C ALA A 101 -25.91 2.17 -23.08
N GLN A 102 -26.76 2.11 -22.05
CA GLN A 102 -26.75 3.04 -20.94
C GLN A 102 -25.43 3.00 -20.14
N LEU A 103 -24.92 1.80 -19.82
CA LEU A 103 -23.65 1.65 -19.11
C LEU A 103 -22.45 2.12 -19.94
N THR A 104 -22.48 1.88 -21.26
CA THR A 104 -21.45 2.37 -22.18
C THR A 104 -21.42 3.89 -22.25
N GLU A 105 -22.58 4.54 -22.17
CA GLU A 105 -22.65 5.99 -22.09
C GLU A 105 -22.13 6.52 -20.74
N TRP A 106 -22.55 5.89 -19.64
CA TRP A 106 -22.15 6.30 -18.30
C TRP A 106 -20.67 6.12 -18.02
N SER A 107 -20.03 5.07 -18.56
CA SER A 107 -18.60 4.84 -18.37
C SER A 107 -17.73 5.98 -18.93
N ARG A 108 -18.25 6.73 -19.90
CA ARG A 108 -17.57 7.91 -20.48
C ARG A 108 -17.76 9.17 -19.65
N LYS A 109 -18.83 9.27 -18.85
CA LYS A 109 -19.24 10.49 -18.13
C LYS A 109 -19.02 10.42 -16.63
N CYS A 110 -19.01 9.22 -16.06
CA CYS A 110 -19.01 8.98 -14.63
C CYS A 110 -17.72 8.29 -14.20
N ARG A 111 -17.19 8.67 -13.03
CA ARG A 111 -16.04 8.00 -12.40
C ARG A 111 -16.43 6.84 -11.48
N LEU A 112 -17.71 6.76 -11.12
CA LEU A 112 -18.28 5.70 -10.30
C LEU A 112 -19.66 5.33 -10.84
N ILE A 113 -19.89 4.03 -11.00
CA ILE A 113 -21.18 3.47 -11.40
C ILE A 113 -21.51 2.37 -10.41
N VAL A 114 -22.73 2.41 -9.85
CA VAL A 114 -23.23 1.39 -8.92
C VAL A 114 -24.26 0.55 -9.67
N LEU A 115 -24.01 -0.76 -9.75
CA LEU A 115 -24.95 -1.74 -10.27
C LEU A 115 -25.64 -2.43 -9.10
N TRP A 116 -26.96 -2.52 -9.14
CA TRP A 116 -27.76 -3.15 -8.10
C TRP A 116 -28.94 -3.91 -8.71
N GLY A 117 -29.40 -4.95 -8.03
CA GLY A 117 -30.58 -5.71 -8.42
C GLY A 117 -30.70 -7.01 -7.62
N MET A 118 -31.65 -7.84 -8.01
CA MET A 118 -31.95 -9.10 -7.31
C MET A 118 -30.82 -10.12 -7.46
N GLY A 119 -30.76 -11.13 -6.58
CA GLY A 119 -29.82 -12.24 -6.74
C GLY A 119 -30.11 -13.02 -8.03
N GLY A 120 -29.06 -13.40 -8.77
CA GLY A 120 -29.20 -14.15 -10.02
C GLY A 120 -29.46 -13.30 -11.27
N ILE A 121 -29.34 -11.97 -11.19
CA ILE A 121 -29.43 -11.05 -12.32
C ILE A 121 -28.23 -11.12 -13.28
N GLY A 122 -27.53 -12.27 -13.40
CA GLY A 122 -26.44 -12.45 -14.37
C GLY A 122 -26.86 -12.06 -15.78
#